data_AF-B1FB82-F1
#
_entry.id   AF-B1FB82-F1
#
_cell.length_a   1.000
_cell.length_b   1.000
_cell.length_c   1.000
_cell.angle_alpha   90.00
_cell.angle_beta   90.00
_cell.angle_gamma   90.00
#
_symmetry.space_group_name_H-M   'P 1'
#
loop_
_entity.id
_entity.type
_entity.pdbx_description
1 polymer ?
#
loop_
_entity_poly.entity_id
_entity_poly.type
_entity_poly.pdbx_seq_one_letter_code
_entity_poly.pdbx_strand_id
1 'polypeptide(L)'
;MWKWTYYEQYKHGGNFIMNVDIVKLVRDSMEKIGCSSLVDEHLDAHSPICLRFSSVPDMCIECEDERIRVWSKLDYRGDHQLSGTAADLLGYLMPRSSPCFVTHRPLLSLVSDELLLQGQLEPTCAYDADVFAQALETFYEDLCAVNEILTR
;
A
#
# COMPACT_ATOMS: atom_id res chain seq x y z
N MET A 1 -9.41 28.60 -24.85
CA MET A 1 -8.57 29.18 -23.78
C MET A 1 -9.08 28.60 -22.47
N TRP A 2 -8.47 27.52 -21.99
CA TRP A 2 -8.95 26.78 -20.82
C TRP A 2 -8.21 27.30 -19.58
N LYS A 3 -8.94 27.90 -18.64
CA LYS A 3 -8.40 28.32 -17.34
C LYS A 3 -8.33 27.10 -16.44
N TRP A 4 -7.11 26.69 -16.10
CA TRP A 4 -6.86 25.78 -14.98
C TRP A 4 -6.99 26.59 -13.69
N THR A 5 -8.04 26.35 -12.90
CA THR A 5 -8.07 26.75 -11.49
C THR A 5 -7.27 25.72 -10.71
N TYR A 6 -6.02 26.09 -10.41
CA TYR A 6 -5.11 25.37 -9.53
C TYR A 6 -5.72 25.20 -8.14
N TYR A 7 -5.57 24.00 -7.58
CA TYR A 7 -5.80 23.68 -6.17
C TYR A 7 -4.90 24.55 -5.28
N GLU A 8 -5.42 25.64 -4.73
CA GLU A 8 -4.82 26.35 -3.60
C GLU A 8 -5.55 25.98 -2.31
N GLN A 9 -5.28 24.78 -1.77
CA GLN A 9 -5.70 24.44 -0.41
C GLN A 9 -4.66 23.57 0.33
N TYR A 10 -3.38 23.94 0.30
CA TYR A 10 -2.39 23.41 1.27
C TYR A 10 -1.37 24.49 1.64
N LYS A 11 -1.84 25.59 2.21
CA LYS A 11 -1.01 26.48 3.03
C LYS A 11 -1.83 26.95 4.20
N HIS A 12 -1.66 26.28 5.35
CA HIS A 12 -1.58 26.84 6.70
C HIS A 12 -1.79 25.74 7.73
N GLY A 13 -0.76 25.47 8.54
CA GLY A 13 -0.91 24.67 9.76
C GLY A 13 0.40 24.02 10.21
N GLY A 14 1.18 24.75 11.01
CA GLY A 14 2.24 24.29 11.94
C GLY A 14 3.09 23.07 11.57
N ASN A 15 4.41 23.27 11.50
CA ASN A 15 5.39 22.20 11.74
C ASN A 15 5.20 21.68 13.18
N PHE A 16 4.28 20.74 13.36
CA PHE A 16 4.45 19.70 14.36
C PHE A 16 5.44 18.72 13.75
N ILE A 17 6.58 18.52 14.40
CA ILE A 17 7.46 17.41 14.08
C ILE A 17 6.68 16.17 14.53
N MET A 18 5.93 15.52 13.63
CA MET A 18 5.22 14.29 13.94
C MET A 18 6.17 13.15 13.58
N ASN A 19 6.53 12.33 14.57
CA ASN A 19 7.42 11.21 14.33
C ASN A 19 6.58 9.93 14.43
N VAL A 20 6.13 9.43 13.27
CA VAL A 20 5.44 8.13 13.21
C VAL A 20 6.46 7.04 13.53
N ASP A 21 6.27 6.36 14.66
CA ASP A 21 7.02 5.14 14.97
C ASP A 21 6.46 3.97 14.17
N ILE A 22 6.87 3.90 12.89
CA ILE A 22 6.36 2.91 11.94
C ILE A 22 6.69 1.47 12.37
N VAL A 23 7.84 1.27 13.03
CA VAL A 23 8.25 -0.04 13.54
C VAL A 23 7.28 -0.51 14.62
N LYS A 24 6.98 0.35 15.60
CA LYS A 24 6.00 0.04 16.64
C LYS A 24 4.62 -0.20 16.04
N LEU A 25 4.19 0.67 15.12
CA LEU A 25 2.87 0.55 14.49
C LEU A 25 2.71 -0.79 13.76
N VAL A 26 3.70 -1.19 12.96
CA VAL A 26 3.69 -2.50 12.28
C VAL A 26 3.65 -3.64 13.31
N ARG A 27 4.48 -3.61 14.35
CA ARG A 27 4.49 -4.68 15.37
C ARG A 27 3.15 -4.81 16.08
N ASP A 28 2.62 -3.70 16.59
CA ASP A 28 1.36 -3.66 17.33
C ASP A 28 0.19 -4.14 16.43
N SER A 29 0.18 -3.74 15.15
CA SER A 29 -0.83 -4.21 14.20
C SER A 29 -0.68 -5.68 13.83
N MET A 30 0.55 -6.17 13.63
CA MET A 30 0.76 -7.57 13.28
C MET A 30 0.48 -8.52 14.45
N GLU A 31 0.71 -8.08 15.69
CA GLU A 31 0.27 -8.81 16.89
C GLU A 31 -1.26 -8.95 16.92
N LYS A 32 -1.99 -7.89 16.60
CA LYS A 32 -3.47 -7.91 16.54
C LYS A 32 -4.02 -8.82 15.45
N ILE A 33 -3.38 -8.84 14.28
CA ILE A 33 -3.73 -9.76 13.17
C ILE A 33 -3.41 -11.23 13.55
N GLY A 34 -2.56 -11.46 14.54
CA GLY A 34 -2.08 -12.80 14.92
C GLY A 34 -0.96 -13.32 14.01
N CYS A 35 -0.26 -12.41 13.32
CA CYS A 35 0.79 -12.72 12.34
C CYS A 35 2.13 -12.05 12.70
N SER A 36 2.43 -11.93 14.00
CA SER A 36 3.69 -11.35 14.50
C SER A 36 4.95 -12.05 13.97
N SER A 37 4.85 -13.34 13.60
CA SER A 37 5.96 -14.11 13.02
C SER A 37 6.39 -13.67 11.62
N LEU A 38 5.58 -12.87 10.92
CA LEU A 38 5.90 -12.34 9.59
C LEU A 38 6.80 -11.10 9.64
N VAL A 39 6.97 -10.53 10.84
CA VAL A 39 7.78 -9.33 11.06
C VAL A 39 9.19 -9.76 11.43
N ASP A 40 10.20 -9.25 10.73
CA ASP A 40 11.60 -9.46 11.11
C ASP A 40 11.87 -8.83 12.50
N GLU A 41 12.65 -9.52 13.33
CA GLU A 41 13.04 -9.01 14.65
C GLU A 41 13.85 -7.71 14.54
N HIS A 42 14.54 -7.49 13.42
CA HIS A 42 15.42 -6.34 13.15
C HIS A 42 14.80 -5.33 12.18
N LEU A 43 13.61 -4.81 12.51
CA LEU A 43 13.03 -3.70 11.74
C LEU A 43 13.87 -2.42 11.87
N ASP A 44 14.07 -1.75 10.74
CA ASP A 44 14.69 -0.43 10.63
C ASP A 44 13.65 0.57 10.09
N ALA A 45 13.57 1.76 10.70
CA ALA A 45 12.66 2.81 10.27
C ALA A 45 13.15 3.55 9.01
N HIS A 46 14.41 3.37 8.61
CA HIS A 46 15.00 4.00 7.43
C HIS A 46 14.97 3.13 6.17
N SER A 47 14.46 1.91 6.29
CA SER A 47 14.33 0.94 5.21
C SER A 47 12.88 0.47 5.11
N PRO A 48 12.40 0.03 3.93
CA PRO A 48 11.08 -0.58 3.84
C PRO A 48 10.98 -1.82 4.74
N ILE A 49 9.93 -1.89 5.55
CA ILE A 49 9.58 -3.05 6.35
C ILE A 49 8.80 -4.01 5.44
N CYS A 50 9.37 -5.18 5.13
CA CYS A 50 8.72 -6.15 4.23
C CYS A 50 8.21 -7.38 4.99
N LEU A 51 6.91 -7.64 4.84
CA LEU A 51 6.23 -8.84 5.31
C LEU A 51 6.29 -9.91 4.21
N ARG A 52 6.83 -11.08 4.56
CA ARG A 52 7.07 -12.16 3.60
C ARG A 52 5.96 -13.20 3.64
N PHE A 53 5.46 -13.57 2.48
CA PHE A 53 4.41 -14.57 2.33
C PHE A 53 4.89 -15.76 1.50
N SER A 54 4.26 -16.92 1.67
CA SER A 54 4.67 -18.15 0.97
C SER A 54 4.13 -18.25 -0.46
N SER A 55 2.99 -17.61 -0.75
CA SER A 55 2.22 -17.81 -1.99
C SER A 55 1.86 -16.52 -2.73
N VAL A 56 2.16 -15.36 -2.17
CA VAL A 56 1.99 -14.04 -2.81
C VAL A 56 3.27 -13.24 -2.64
N PRO A 57 3.52 -12.22 -3.48
CA PRO A 57 4.71 -11.39 -3.35
C PRO A 57 4.77 -10.67 -1.99
N ASP A 58 5.98 -10.27 -1.59
CA ASP A 58 6.18 -9.56 -0.33
C ASP A 58 5.39 -8.25 -0.30
N MET A 59 4.85 -7.90 0.87
CA MET A 59 4.22 -6.60 1.11
C MET A 59 5.19 -5.73 1.89
N CYS A 60 5.62 -4.63 1.29
CA CYS A 60 6.55 -3.69 1.89
C CYS A 60 5.83 -2.42 2.35
N ILE A 61 6.31 -1.86 3.45
CA ILE A 61 5.77 -0.69 4.13
C ILE A 61 6.91 0.29 4.29
N GLU A 62 6.72 1.51 3.80
CA GLU A 62 7.68 2.60 3.93
C GLU A 62 6.99 3.84 4.51
N CYS A 63 7.75 4.63 5.26
CA CYS A 63 7.27 5.88 5.83
C CYS A 63 8.26 6.98 5.46
N GLU A 64 7.84 7.90 4.60
CA GLU A 64 8.63 9.07 4.20
C GLU A 64 7.79 10.33 4.46
N ASP A 65 8.35 11.35 5.11
CA ASP A 65 7.64 12.58 5.45
C ASP A 65 6.25 12.32 6.09
N GLU A 66 6.19 11.36 7.03
CA GLU A 66 4.98 10.94 7.76
C GLU A 66 3.89 10.31 6.87
N ARG A 67 4.21 10.03 5.61
CA ARG A 67 3.33 9.38 4.65
C ARG A 67 3.68 7.91 4.59
N ILE A 68 2.73 7.09 5.01
CA ILE A 68 2.89 5.64 4.95
C ILE A 68 2.42 5.14 3.59
N ARG A 69 3.32 4.45 2.89
CA ARG A 69 3.02 3.76 1.63
C ARG A 69 3.16 2.27 1.83
N VAL A 70 2.18 1.53 1.35
CA VAL A 70 2.21 0.07 1.27
C VAL A 70 2.35 -0.30 -0.20
N TRP A 71 3.24 -1.22 -0.53
CA TRP A 71 3.45 -1.64 -1.90
C TRP A 71 3.92 -3.09 -2.00
N SER A 72 3.75 -3.67 -3.17
CA SER A 72 4.22 -5.00 -3.50
C SER A 72 4.61 -5.06 -4.97
N LYS A 73 5.74 -5.71 -5.26
CA LYS A 73 6.19 -5.97 -6.62
C LYS A 73 5.55 -7.25 -7.13
N LEU A 74 4.81 -7.15 -8.23
CA LEU A 74 4.06 -8.26 -8.81
C LEU A 74 4.93 -9.06 -9.80
N ASP A 75 4.58 -10.33 -10.03
CA ASP A 75 5.22 -11.19 -11.05
C ASP A 75 4.79 -10.76 -12.46
N TYR A 76 5.43 -9.69 -12.93
CA TYR A 76 5.20 -9.12 -14.25
C TYR A 76 6.11 -9.72 -15.31
N ARG A 77 5.51 -10.32 -16.34
CA ARG A 77 6.19 -11.02 -17.43
C ARG A 77 6.13 -10.27 -18.77
N GLY A 78 5.66 -9.02 -18.75
CA GLY A 78 5.58 -8.14 -19.91
C GLY A 78 4.16 -7.89 -20.43
N ASP A 79 4.06 -7.01 -21.43
CA ASP A 79 2.81 -6.42 -21.90
C ASP A 79 1.76 -7.44 -22.35
N HIS A 80 2.19 -8.61 -22.83
CA HIS A 80 1.28 -9.67 -23.27
C HIS A 80 0.45 -10.25 -22.11
N GLN A 81 1.08 -10.48 -20.95
CA GLN A 81 0.38 -10.94 -19.74
C GLN A 81 -0.61 -9.87 -19.26
N LEU A 82 -0.16 -8.62 -19.18
CA LEU A 82 -1.01 -7.51 -18.72
C LEU A 82 -2.19 -7.28 -19.66
N SER A 83 -1.96 -7.33 -20.98
CA SER A 83 -3.03 -7.21 -21.97
C SER A 83 -4.07 -8.32 -21.84
N GLY A 84 -3.64 -9.56 -21.56
CA GLY A 84 -4.52 -10.71 -21.37
C GLY A 84 -5.37 -10.65 -20.10
N THR A 85 -4.95 -9.88 -19.10
CA THR A 85 -5.56 -9.82 -17.76
C THR A 85 -6.17 -8.46 -17.41
N ALA A 86 -5.98 -7.43 -18.25
CA ALA A 86 -6.37 -6.06 -17.98
C ALA A 86 -7.86 -5.88 -17.64
N ALA A 87 -8.75 -6.57 -18.36
CA ALA A 87 -10.18 -6.49 -18.12
C ALA A 87 -10.56 -7.02 -16.72
N ASP A 88 -9.96 -8.14 -16.30
CA ASP A 88 -10.18 -8.74 -14.99
C ASP A 88 -9.61 -7.85 -13.87
N LEU A 89 -8.40 -7.31 -14.06
CA LEU A 89 -7.79 -6.37 -13.12
C LEU A 89 -8.64 -5.12 -12.91
N LEU A 90 -9.11 -4.51 -14.00
CA LEU A 90 -10.00 -3.34 -13.92
C LEU A 90 -11.35 -3.70 -13.30
N GLY A 91 -11.93 -4.83 -13.69
CA GLY A 91 -13.19 -5.32 -13.15
C GLY A 91 -13.13 -5.59 -11.65
N TYR A 92 -11.98 -6.03 -11.13
CA TYR A 92 -11.74 -6.22 -9.71
C TYR A 92 -11.49 -4.90 -8.96
N LEU A 93 -10.55 -4.07 -9.45
CA LEU A 93 -10.09 -2.88 -8.72
C LEU A 93 -11.06 -1.70 -8.78
N MET A 94 -11.77 -1.48 -9.89
CA MET A 94 -12.64 -0.31 -10.08
C MET A 94 -13.89 -0.22 -9.18
N PRO A 95 -14.59 -1.30 -8.83
CA PRO A 95 -15.75 -1.20 -7.93
C PRO A 95 -15.35 -1.12 -6.45
N ARG A 96 -14.16 -1.60 -6.08
CA ARG A 96 -13.70 -1.66 -4.69
C ARG A 96 -13.22 -0.30 -4.21
N SER A 97 -13.58 0.06 -2.98
CA SER A 97 -13.17 1.32 -2.37
C SER A 97 -12.87 1.08 -0.90
N SER A 98 -11.80 1.66 -0.38
CA SER A 98 -11.44 1.63 1.03
C SER A 98 -11.06 3.04 1.49
N PRO A 99 -11.61 3.51 2.62
CA PRO A 99 -11.27 4.82 3.18
C PRO A 99 -9.86 4.83 3.79
N CYS A 100 -9.15 3.70 3.85
CA CYS A 100 -7.79 3.64 4.39
C CYS A 100 -6.74 4.21 3.41
N PHE A 101 -7.10 4.39 2.14
CA PHE A 101 -6.18 4.88 1.11
C PHE A 101 -6.58 6.26 0.62
N VAL A 102 -5.60 7.13 0.40
CA VAL A 102 -5.80 8.50 -0.13
C VAL A 102 -6.51 8.50 -1.49
N THR A 103 -6.23 7.49 -2.31
CA THR A 103 -6.85 7.28 -3.63
C THR A 103 -8.09 6.40 -3.56
N HIS A 104 -8.59 6.14 -2.36
CA HIS A 104 -9.67 5.22 -2.03
C HIS A 104 -9.44 3.75 -2.43
N ARG A 105 -8.24 3.38 -2.89
CA ARG A 105 -7.83 2.01 -3.25
C ARG A 105 -6.34 1.95 -3.54
N PRO A 106 -5.73 0.76 -3.48
CA PRO A 106 -4.44 0.51 -4.11
C PRO A 106 -4.50 0.73 -5.63
N LEU A 107 -3.38 1.16 -6.20
CA LEU A 107 -3.18 1.44 -7.61
C LEU A 107 -2.17 0.45 -8.20
N LEU A 108 -2.41 0.07 -9.45
CA LEU A 108 -1.39 -0.55 -10.28
C LEU A 108 -0.52 0.51 -10.92
N SER A 109 0.79 0.31 -10.94
CA SER A 109 1.72 1.22 -11.61
C SER A 109 2.85 0.45 -12.25
N LEU A 110 3.25 0.88 -13.45
CA LEU A 110 4.43 0.38 -14.12
C LEU A 110 5.56 1.40 -13.93
N VAL A 111 6.57 1.05 -13.14
CA VAL A 111 7.71 1.91 -12.82
C VAL A 111 8.98 1.17 -13.19
N SER A 112 9.76 1.71 -14.13
CA SER A 112 11.03 1.10 -14.58
C SER A 112 10.87 -0.38 -14.98
N ASP A 113 9.82 -0.69 -15.76
CA ASP A 113 9.45 -2.05 -16.18
C ASP A 113 9.02 -3.01 -15.05
N GLU A 114 8.78 -2.51 -13.84
CA GLU A 114 8.23 -3.29 -12.73
C GLU A 114 6.76 -2.92 -12.50
N LEU A 115 5.90 -3.94 -12.44
CA LEU A 115 4.50 -3.74 -12.07
C LEU A 115 4.37 -3.79 -10.55
N LEU A 116 3.85 -2.71 -9.98
CA LEU A 116 3.64 -2.56 -8.56
C LEU A 116 2.15 -2.46 -8.27
N LEU A 117 1.70 -3.15 -7.22
CA LEU A 117 0.50 -2.76 -6.48
C LEU A 117 0.95 -1.82 -5.36
N GLN A 118 0.32 -0.66 -5.20
CA GLN A 118 0.73 0.31 -4.19
C GLN A 118 -0.42 1.17 -3.69
N GLY A 119 -0.37 1.58 -2.44
CA GLY A 119 -1.36 2.47 -1.85
C GLY A 119 -0.71 3.41 -0.85
N GLN A 120 -1.02 4.70 -0.99
CA GLN A 120 -0.73 5.69 0.04
C GLN A 120 -1.85 5.61 1.09
N LEU A 121 -1.50 5.38 2.36
CA LEU A 121 -2.47 5.34 3.43
C LEU A 121 -2.90 6.75 3.85
N GLU A 122 -4.14 6.86 4.31
CA GLU A 122 -4.66 8.07 4.96
C GLU A 122 -3.89 8.34 6.27
N PRO A 123 -3.69 9.61 6.67
CA PRO A 123 -2.95 9.94 7.89
C PRO A 123 -3.55 9.31 9.15
N THR A 124 -4.86 9.05 9.18
CA THR A 124 -5.53 8.39 10.31
C THR A 124 -4.97 7.01 10.61
N CYS A 125 -4.47 6.29 9.59
CA CYS A 125 -3.83 4.98 9.75
C CYS A 125 -2.52 5.06 10.54
N ALA A 126 -1.87 6.22 10.65
CA ALA A 126 -0.58 6.35 11.33
C ALA A 126 -0.69 6.38 12.87
N TYR A 127 -1.90 6.54 13.42
CA TYR A 127 -2.12 6.80 14.85
C TYR A 127 -2.88 5.69 15.57
N ASP A 128 -3.45 4.75 14.83
CA ASP A 128 -4.29 3.70 15.36
C ASP A 128 -3.91 2.37 14.74
N ALA A 129 -3.36 1.47 15.56
CA ALA A 129 -2.92 0.16 15.13
C ALA A 129 -4.08 -0.73 14.64
N ASP A 130 -5.32 -0.51 15.09
CA ASP A 130 -6.49 -1.21 14.54
C ASP A 130 -6.81 -0.74 13.12
N VAL A 131 -6.81 0.58 12.91
CA VAL A 131 -7.03 1.17 11.58
C VAL A 131 -5.89 0.80 10.62
N PHE A 132 -4.65 0.79 11.10
CA PHE A 132 -3.49 0.35 10.34
C PHE A 132 -3.58 -1.14 9.96
N ALA A 133 -3.93 -2.00 10.92
CA ALA A 133 -4.13 -3.42 10.68
C ALA A 133 -5.20 -3.66 9.59
N GLN A 134 -6.34 -2.96 9.69
CA GLN A 134 -7.41 -3.05 8.68
C GLN A 134 -6.93 -2.61 7.30
N ALA A 135 -6.07 -1.60 7.22
CA ALA A 135 -5.48 -1.14 5.97
C ALA A 135 -4.54 -2.19 5.36
N LEU A 136 -3.70 -2.84 6.19
CA LEU A 136 -2.81 -3.92 5.77
C LEU A 136 -3.60 -5.15 5.28
N GLU A 137 -4.64 -5.54 6.01
CA GLU A 137 -5.53 -6.64 5.61
C GLU A 137 -6.21 -6.34 4.28
N THR A 138 -6.74 -5.12 4.11
CA THR A 138 -7.37 -4.69 2.85
C THR A 138 -6.37 -4.74 1.70
N PHE A 139 -5.15 -4.24 1.90
CA PHE A 139 -4.10 -4.31 0.89
C PHE A 139 -3.74 -5.75 0.55
N TYR A 140 -3.62 -6.62 1.55
CA TYR A 140 -3.28 -8.02 1.37
C TYR A 140 -4.37 -8.79 0.60
N GLU A 141 -5.65 -8.51 0.85
CA GLU A 141 -6.76 -9.06 0.06
C GLU A 141 -6.66 -8.66 -1.41
N ASP A 142 -6.42 -7.38 -1.69
CA ASP A 142 -6.26 -6.87 -3.04
C ASP A 142 -5.00 -7.46 -3.71
N LEU A 143 -3.90 -7.61 -2.97
CA LEU A 143 -2.67 -8.26 -3.44
C LEU A 143 -2.92 -9.72 -3.83
N CYS A 144 -3.64 -10.49 -3.00
CA CYS A 144 -3.97 -11.87 -3.31
C CYS A 144 -4.77 -11.98 -4.61
N ALA A 145 -5.82 -11.17 -4.76
CA ALA A 145 -6.67 -11.20 -5.94
C ALA A 145 -5.94 -10.75 -7.21
N VAL A 146 -5.16 -9.67 -7.12
CA VAL A 146 -4.35 -9.17 -8.24
C VAL A 146 -3.30 -10.21 -8.66
N ASN A 147 -2.62 -10.84 -7.70
CA ASN A 147 -1.65 -11.90 -7.97
C ASN A 147 -2.29 -13.12 -8.64
N GLU A 148 -3.48 -13.53 -8.18
CA GLU A 148 -4.24 -14.60 -8.82
C GLU A 148 -4.60 -14.25 -10.25
N ILE A 149 -5.13 -13.04 -10.51
CA ILE A 149 -5.49 -12.60 -11.86
C ILE A 149 -4.28 -12.60 -12.79
N LEU A 150 -3.11 -12.14 -12.32
CA LEU A 150 -1.88 -12.09 -13.11
C LEU A 150 -1.27 -13.46 -13.41
N THR A 151 -1.53 -14.47 -12.58
CA THR A 151 -0.90 -15.80 -12.70
C THR A 151 -1.73 -16.83 -13.49
N ARG A 152 -2.91 -16.42 -13.98
CA ARG A 152 -3.72 -17.20 -14.92
C ARG A 152 -3.05 -17.32 -16.28
#